data_AF-A0A117QLG0-F1
#
_entry.id   AF-A0A117QLG0-F1
#
_cell.length_a   1.000
_cell.length_b   1.000
_cell.length_c   1.000
_cell.angle_alpha   90.00
_cell.angle_beta   90.00
_cell.angle_gamma   90.00
#
_symmetry.space_group_name_H-M   'P 1'
#
loop_
_entity.id
_entity.type
_entity.pdbx_description
1 polymer ?
#
loop_
_entity_poly.entity_id
_entity_poly.type
_entity_poly.pdbx_seq_one_letter_code
_entity_poly.pdbx_strand_id
1 'polypeptide(L)' 'MHNPPCDSLGEVETPPWRDRLRAEDELLEQLETQAEAARRRRAAALKDGAEELGSVYALAKLLGLSWTAVANAIKKYTTE' A
#
# COMPACT_ATOMS: atom_id res chain seq x y z
N MET A 1 -27.72 38.44 -39.28
CA MET A 1 -26.53 38.07 -38.47
C MET A 1 -27.03 37.18 -37.35
N HIS A 2 -26.87 35.87 -37.49
CA HIS A 2 -27.19 34.90 -36.44
C HIS A 2 -25.88 34.62 -35.71
N ASN A 3 -25.78 35.08 -34.45
CA ASN A 3 -24.63 34.76 -33.60
C ASN A 3 -24.85 33.32 -33.10
N PRO A 4 -23.93 32.37 -33.33
CA PRO A 4 -24.07 31.05 -32.71
C PRO A 4 -23.89 31.21 -31.20
N PRO A 5 -24.71 30.55 -30.35
CA PRO A 5 -24.36 30.45 -28.96
C PRO A 5 -23.04 29.67 -28.92
N CYS A 6 -22.00 30.28 -28.34
CA CYS A 6 -20.86 29.56 -27.82
C CYS A 6 -21.43 28.56 -26.81
N ASP A 7 -21.75 27.36 -27.29
CA ASP A 7 -22.20 26.26 -26.46
C ASP A 7 -20.96 25.75 -25.72
N SER A 8 -20.77 26.39 -24.58
CA SER A 8 -20.42 25.77 -23.30
C SER A 8 -19.38 24.66 -23.43
N LEU A 9 -18.13 24.99 -23.08
CA LEU A 9 -17.11 24.02 -22.68
C LEU A 9 -17.79 22.95 -21.82
N GLY A 10 -17.89 21.73 -22.35
CA GLY A 10 -18.64 20.63 -21.74
C GLY A 10 -18.40 20.58 -20.24
N GLU A 11 -19.46 20.85 -19.49
CA GLU A 11 -19.52 20.61 -18.06
C GLU A 11 -19.07 19.17 -17.86
N VAL A 12 -17.89 18.98 -17.28
CA VAL A 12 -17.46 17.66 -16.83
C VAL A 12 -18.38 17.34 -15.66
N GLU A 13 -19.55 16.76 -15.96
CA GLU A 13 -20.47 16.32 -14.93
C GLU A 13 -19.67 15.41 -14.01
N THR A 14 -19.42 15.90 -12.79
CA THR A 14 -18.67 15.15 -11.81
C THR A 14 -19.44 13.87 -11.58
N PRO A 15 -18.82 12.68 -11.71
CA PRO A 15 -19.53 11.43 -11.54
C PRO A 15 -20.29 11.46 -10.21
N PRO A 16 -21.52 10.90 -10.17
CA PRO A 16 -22.28 10.77 -8.94
C PRO A 16 -21.37 10.27 -7.82
N TRP A 17 -21.54 10.81 -6.61
CA TRP A 17 -20.63 10.50 -5.49
C TRP A 17 -20.50 8.99 -5.22
N ARG A 18 -21.50 8.19 -5.59
CA ARG A 18 -21.48 6.72 -5.51
C ARG A 18 -20.45 6.08 -6.43
N ASP A 19 -20.30 6.58 -7.64
CA ASP A 19 -19.33 6.06 -8.61
C ASP A 19 -17.90 6.45 -8.21
N ARG A 20 -17.73 7.68 -7.70
CA ARG A 20 -16.45 8.10 -7.11
C ARG A 20 -16.06 7.24 -5.91
N LEU A 21 -17.02 6.95 -5.01
CA LEU A 21 -16.76 6.08 -3.86
C LEU A 21 -16.36 4.66 -4.30
N ARG A 22 -17.08 4.07 -5.27
CA ARG A 22 -16.73 2.75 -5.80
C ARG A 22 -15.32 2.71 -6.41
N ALA A 23 -14.95 3.74 -7.16
CA ALA A 23 -13.62 3.81 -7.76
C ALA A 23 -12.51 3.90 -6.69
N GLU A 24 -12.74 4.64 -5.60
CA GLU A 24 -11.79 4.69 -4.48
C GLU A 24 -11.72 3.36 -3.72
N ASP A 25 -12.85 2.68 -3.51
CA ASP A 25 -12.88 1.36 -2.90
C ASP A 25 -12.07 0.34 -3.74
N GLU A 26 -12.28 0.31 -5.06
CA GLU A 26 -11.53 -0.52 -5.99
C GLU A 26 -10.02 -0.21 -5.97
N LEU A 27 -9.65 1.07 -5.84
CA LEU A 27 -8.25 1.48 -5.72
C LEU A 27 -7.64 1.00 -4.40
N LEU A 28 -8.37 1.14 -3.28
CA LEU A 28 -7.90 0.69 -1.97
C LEU A 28 -7.71 -0.83 -1.95
N GLU A 29 -8.59 -1.61 -2.57
CA GLU A 29 -8.42 -3.06 -2.69
C GLU A 29 -7.16 -3.44 -3.48
N GLN A 30 -6.89 -2.74 -4.59
CA GLN A 30 -5.68 -2.95 -5.38
C GLN A 30 -4.42 -2.55 -4.61
N LEU A 31 -4.46 -1.43 -3.90
CA LEU A 31 -3.35 -0.96 -3.08
C LEU A 31 -3.09 -1.89 -1.90
N GLU A 32 -4.13 -2.42 -1.26
CA GLU A 32 -3.97 -3.37 -0.17
C GLU A 32 -3.34 -4.67 -0.67
N THR A 33 -3.74 -5.16 -1.85
CA THR A 33 -3.10 -6.32 -2.50
C THR A 33 -1.60 -6.08 -2.76
N GLN A 34 -1.25 -4.91 -3.29
CA GLN A 34 0.14 -4.54 -3.54
C GLN A 34 0.93 -4.34 -2.25
N ALA A 35 0.32 -3.73 -1.24
CA ALA A 35 0.90 -3.50 0.07
C ALA A 35 1.17 -4.84 0.77
N GLU A 36 0.24 -5.78 0.69
CA GLU A 36 0.38 -7.13 1.24
C GLU A 36 1.55 -7.87 0.59
N ALA A 37 1.66 -7.84 -0.73
CA ALA A 37 2.81 -8.41 -1.44
C ALA A 37 4.14 -7.72 -1.04
N ALA A 38 4.14 -6.39 -0.85
CA ALA A 38 5.31 -5.66 -0.38
C ALA A 38 5.67 -6.01 1.07
N ARG A 39 4.70 -6.18 1.97
CA ARG A 39 4.91 -6.62 3.35
C ARG A 39 5.56 -8.00 3.40
N ARG A 40 5.14 -8.94 2.53
CA ARG A 40 5.78 -10.27 2.39
C ARG A 40 7.23 -10.18 1.96
N ARG A 41 7.53 -9.42 0.89
CA ARG A 41 8.92 -9.21 0.45
C ARG A 41 9.78 -8.57 1.54
N ARG A 42 9.22 -7.58 2.25
CA ARG A 42 9.89 -6.94 3.38
C ARG A 42 10.17 -7.93 4.51
N ALA A 43 9.21 -8.78 4.84
CA ALA A 43 9.37 -9.78 5.90
C ALA A 43 10.43 -10.83 5.56
N ALA A 44 10.54 -11.23 4.28
CA ALA A 44 11.64 -12.08 3.81
C ALA A 44 12.99 -11.38 4.01
N ALA A 45 13.13 -10.13 3.58
CA ALA A 45 14.37 -9.36 3.80
C ALA A 45 14.71 -9.17 5.29
N LEU A 46 13.70 -9.01 6.16
CA LEU A 46 13.90 -8.98 7.61
C LEU A 46 14.39 -10.33 8.15
N LYS A 47 13.90 -11.45 7.61
CA LYS A 47 14.37 -12.79 7.97
C LYS A 47 15.83 -12.97 7.58
N ASP A 48 16.18 -12.64 6.33
CA ASP A 48 17.54 -12.75 5.82
C ASP A 48 18.50 -11.88 6.64
N GLY A 49 18.13 -10.63 6.93
CA GLY A 49 18.93 -9.74 7.78
C GLY A 49 19.06 -10.23 9.22
N ALA A 50 18.06 -10.93 9.76
CA ALA A 50 18.14 -11.52 11.09
C ALA A 50 19.07 -12.74 11.12
N GLU A 51 19.11 -13.52 10.03
CA GLU A 51 20.05 -14.63 9.84
C GLU A 51 21.48 -14.11 9.69
N GLU A 52 21.71 -13.07 8.89
CA GLU A 52 23.02 -12.43 8.70
C GLU A 52 23.58 -11.84 10.01
N LEU A 53 22.74 -11.13 10.77
CA LEU A 53 23.15 -10.53 12.05
C LEU A 53 23.12 -11.51 13.23
N GLY A 54 22.70 -12.76 13.00
CA GLY A 54 22.58 -13.82 14.00
C GLY A 54 21.46 -13.66 15.02
N SER A 55 20.68 -12.57 14.98
CA SER A 55 19.46 -12.43 15.79
C SER A 55 18.50 -11.36 15.27
N VAL A 56 17.20 -11.60 15.47
CA VAL A 56 16.12 -10.61 15.25
C VAL A 56 16.32 -9.36 16.11
N TYR A 57 16.87 -9.51 17.32
CA TYR A 57 17.13 -8.39 18.21
C TYR A 57 18.23 -7.46 17.67
N ALA A 58 19.33 -8.03 17.15
CA ALA A 58 20.42 -7.24 16.54
C ALA A 58 19.91 -6.45 15.32
N LEU A 59 19.11 -7.10 14.47
CA LEU A 59 18.46 -6.43 13.34
C LEU A 59 17.53 -5.30 13.79
N ALA A 60 16.66 -5.56 14.77
CA ALA A 60 15.74 -4.56 15.27
C ALA A 60 16.47 -3.34 15.86
N LYS A 61 17.56 -3.57 16.59
CA LYS A 61 18.42 -2.51 17.10
C LYS A 61 19.09 -1.71 15.98
N LEU A 62 19.57 -2.37 14.94
CA LEU A 62 20.15 -1.72 13.75
C LEU A 62 19.13 -0.83 13.04
N LEU A 63 17.89 -1.30 12.91
CA LEU A 63 16.80 -0.58 12.25
C LEU A 63 16.11 0.47 13.14
N GLY A 64 16.46 0.55 14.44
CA GLY A 64 15.78 1.43 15.39
C GLY A 64 14.31 1.04 15.64
N LEU A 65 13.97 -0.24 15.46
CA LEU A 65 12.62 -0.77 15.60
C LEU A 65 12.47 -1.62 16.86
N SER A 66 11.23 -1.83 17.31
CA SER A 66 10.95 -2.83 18.34
C SER A 66 11.23 -4.24 17.79
N TRP A 67 11.96 -5.06 18.57
CA TRP A 67 12.24 -6.44 18.21
C TRP A 67 10.97 -7.29 18.03
N THR A 68 9.92 -7.01 18.81
CA THR A 68 8.63 -7.71 18.67
C THR A 68 7.92 -7.36 17.38
N ALA A 69 8.05 -6.11 16.90
CA ALA A 69 7.49 -5.69 15.62
C ALA A 69 8.17 -6.40 14.45
N VAL A 70 9.50 -6.51 14.50
CA VAL A 70 10.28 -7.25 13.49
C VAL A 70 9.94 -8.75 13.53
N ALA A 71 9.94 -9.35 14.71
CA ALA A 71 9.61 -10.77 14.89
C ALA A 71 8.20 -11.10 14.40
N ASN A 72 7.20 -10.26 14.73
CA ASN A 72 5.82 -10.44 14.29
C ASN A 72 5.68 -10.25 12.78
N ALA A 73 6.39 -9.29 12.18
CA ALA A 73 6.36 -9.09 10.74
C ALA A 73 6.93 -10.29 9.99
N ILE A 74 8.07 -10.84 10.44
CA ILE A 74 8.64 -12.07 9.89
C ILE A 74 7.62 -13.20 10.04
N LYS A 75 7.20 -13.50 11.27
CA LYS A 75 6.26 -14.59 11.56
C LYS A 75 4.96 -14.50 10.75
N LYS A 76 4.37 -13.31 10.63
CA LYS A 76 3.08 -13.13 9.96
C LYS A 76 3.16 -13.40 8.46
N TYR A 77 4.29 -13.10 7.83
CA TYR A 77 4.39 -13.03 6.38
C TYR A 77 5.36 -14.03 5.76
N THR A 78 6.13 -14.77 6.56
CA THR A 78 7.03 -15.84 6.10
C THR A 78 6.63 -17.23 6.59
N THR A 79 5.54 -17.36 7.34
CA THR A 79 4.95 -18.64 7.73
C THR A 79 3.78 -18.92 6.80
N GLU A 80 3.97 -19.85 5.86
CA GLU A 80 2.88 -20.45 5.09
C GLU A 80 1.99 -21.34 5.98
#